data_AF-A0A8J8JZR6-F1
#
_entry.id   AF-A0A8J8JZR6-F1
#
_cell.length_a   1.000
_cell.length_b   1.000
_cell.length_c   1.000
_cell.angle_alpha   90.00
_cell.angle_beta   90.00
_cell.angle_gamma   90.00
#
_symmetry.space_group_name_H-M   'P 1'
#
loop_
_entity.id
_entity.type
_entity.pdbx_description
1 polymer ?
#
loop_
_entity_poly.entity_id
_entity_poly.type
_entity_poly.pdbx_seq_one_letter_code
_entity_poly.pdbx_strand_id
1 'polypeptide(L)'
;MPKYIIERKIPNAGKLTAEDLQQISQKSCCILKEMGPQIQWLESFVTDNKIYCIYIAPDENTIRQHAELGNFPANSIAEIKTIIDPTTGV
;
A
#
# COMPACT_ATOMS: atom_id res chain seq x y z
N MET A 1 -11.08 -9.37 7.72
CA MET A 1 -9.88 -8.54 7.95
C MET A 1 -10.11 -7.19 7.29
N PRO A 2 -9.90 -6.07 8.00
CA PRO A 2 -10.10 -4.73 7.46
C PRO A 2 -9.17 -4.42 6.28
N LYS A 3 -9.64 -3.57 5.38
CA LYS A 3 -8.84 -2.99 4.30
C LYS A 3 -8.35 -1.61 4.73
N TYR A 4 -7.16 -1.25 4.29
CA TYR A 4 -6.54 0.03 4.57
C TYR A 4 -6.02 0.63 3.28
N ILE A 5 -6.15 1.95 3.17
CA ILE A 5 -5.50 2.76 2.14
C ILE A 5 -4.30 3.48 2.76
N ILE A 6 -3.15 3.38 2.10
CA ILE A 6 -1.90 3.99 2.53
C ILE A 6 -1.51 5.04 1.51
N GLU A 7 -1.34 6.29 1.94
CA GLU A 7 -0.75 7.34 1.13
C GLU A 7 0.77 7.40 1.36
N ARG A 8 1.52 7.30 0.27
CA ARG A 8 2.99 7.40 0.24
C ARG A 8 3.40 8.60 -0.60
N LYS A 9 3.97 9.64 0.01
CA LYS A 9 4.49 10.81 -0.70
C LYS A 9 5.87 10.50 -1.26
N ILE A 10 5.96 10.37 -2.57
CA ILE A 10 7.20 10.09 -3.30
C ILE A 10 7.28 11.10 -4.45
N PRO A 11 8.14 12.13 -4.34
CA PRO A 11 8.27 13.14 -5.40
C PRO A 11 8.59 12.49 -6.74
N ASN A 12 7.90 12.91 -7.81
CA ASN A 12 8.03 12.33 -9.15
C ASN A 12 7.75 10.82 -9.22
N ALA A 13 6.91 10.27 -8.35
CA ALA A 13 6.47 8.87 -8.42
C ALA A 13 5.96 8.46 -9.81
N GLY A 14 5.28 9.37 -10.52
CA GLY A 14 4.79 9.12 -11.88
C GLY A 14 5.89 8.99 -12.94
N LYS A 15 7.14 9.35 -12.61
CA LYS A 15 8.31 9.20 -13.49
C LYS A 15 9.15 7.98 -13.15
N LEU A 16 8.76 7.19 -12.14
CA LEU A 16 9.44 5.94 -11.82
C LEU A 16 9.39 5.01 -13.02
N THR A 17 10.52 4.40 -13.34
CA THR A 17 10.62 3.45 -14.44
C THR A 17 9.94 2.13 -14.07
N ALA A 18 9.67 1.29 -15.07
CA ALA A 18 9.16 -0.05 -14.82
C ALA A 18 10.11 -0.88 -13.93
N GLU A 19 11.43 -0.66 -14.05
CA GLU A 19 12.45 -1.30 -13.22
C GLU A 19 12.36 -0.81 -11.76
N ASP A 20 12.23 0.50 -11.53
CA ASP A 20 12.06 1.05 -10.18
C ASP A 20 10.81 0.48 -9.50
N LEU A 21 9.68 0.43 -10.22
CA LEU A 21 8.43 -0.13 -9.73
C LEU A 21 8.55 -1.64 -9.44
N GLN A 22 9.28 -2.37 -10.28
CA GLN A 22 9.55 -3.79 -10.07
C GLN A 22 10.38 -4.00 -8.80
N GLN A 23 11.43 -3.20 -8.58
CA GLN A 23 12.27 -3.29 -7.38
C GLN A 23 11.48 -2.97 -6.11
N ILE A 24 10.63 -1.93 -6.14
CA ILE A 24 9.73 -1.59 -5.03
C ILE A 24 8.78 -2.76 -4.72
N SER A 25 8.17 -3.33 -5.75
CA SER A 25 7.26 -4.48 -5.62
C SER A 25 7.96 -5.71 -5.05
N GLN A 26 9.16 -6.04 -5.54
CA GLN A 26 9.96 -7.16 -5.03
C GLN A 26 10.29 -6.97 -3.55
N LYS A 27 10.75 -5.78 -3.16
CA LYS A 27 11.08 -5.48 -1.77
C LYS A 27 9.86 -5.65 -0.85
N SER A 28 8.71 -5.10 -1.24
CA SER A 28 7.46 -5.27 -0.48
C SER A 28 7.06 -6.75 -0.38
N CYS A 29 7.12 -7.50 -1.48
CA CYS A 29 6.80 -8.94 -1.49
C CYS A 29 7.73 -9.75 -0.56
N CYS A 30 9.02 -9.42 -0.48
CA CYS A 30 9.95 -10.09 0.43
C CYS A 30 9.54 -9.90 1.89
N ILE A 31 9.20 -8.66 2.29
CA ILE A 31 8.82 -8.35 3.67
C ILE A 31 7.46 -8.96 4.02
N LEU A 32 6.51 -8.95 3.09
CA LEU A 32 5.22 -9.62 3.26
C LEU A 32 5.38 -11.11 3.53
N LYS A 33 6.35 -11.77 2.89
CA LYS A 33 6.68 -13.18 3.18
C LYS A 33 7.21 -13.37 4.59
N GLU A 34 8.01 -12.44 5.11
CA GLU A 34 8.54 -12.49 6.48
C GLU A 34 7.46 -12.20 7.54
N MET A 35 6.54 -11.28 7.26
CA MET A 35 5.44 -10.93 8.16
C MET A 35 4.30 -11.96 8.17
N GLY A 36 4.26 -12.86 7.19
CA GLY A 36 3.28 -13.94 7.11
C GLY A 36 1.89 -13.49 6.64
N PRO A 37 0.89 -14.39 6.69
CA PRO A 37 -0.40 -14.22 6.02
C PRO A 37 -1.33 -13.16 6.65
N GLN A 38 -0.91 -12.55 7.76
CA GLN A 38 -1.67 -11.54 8.48
C GLN A 38 -1.75 -10.20 7.74
N ILE A 39 -0.86 -9.96 6.77
CA ILE A 39 -0.86 -8.77 5.93
C ILE A 39 -0.84 -9.18 4.46
N GLN A 40 -1.67 -8.54 3.66
CA GLN A 40 -1.75 -8.77 2.22
C GLN A 40 -1.77 -7.45 1.49
N TRP A 41 -0.85 -7.28 0.55
CA TRP A 41 -0.91 -6.20 -0.43
C TRP A 41 -1.87 -6.60 -1.56
N LEU A 42 -2.84 -5.74 -1.88
CA LEU A 42 -3.76 -5.94 -2.99
C LEU A 42 -3.25 -5.28 -4.27
N GLU A 43 -3.07 -3.96 -4.22
CA GLU A 43 -2.67 -3.17 -5.37
C GLU A 43 -2.09 -1.82 -4.96
N SER A 44 -1.40 -1.17 -5.90
CA SER A 44 -0.83 0.17 -5.74
C SER A 44 -1.15 1.03 -6.94
N PHE A 45 -1.59 2.25 -6.69
CA PHE A 45 -1.88 3.27 -7.68
C PHE A 45 -0.79 4.33 -7.64
N VAL A 46 -0.01 4.42 -8.71
CA VAL A 46 1.04 5.42 -8.87
C VAL A 46 0.43 6.67 -9.50
N THR A 47 0.66 7.82 -8.89
CA THR A 47 0.31 9.15 -9.40
C THR A 47 1.56 10.00 -9.52
N ASP A 48 1.45 11.24 -10.01
CA ASP A 48 2.62 12.11 -10.24
C ASP A 48 3.60 12.20 -9.06
N ASN A 49 3.08 12.32 -7.83
CA ASN A 49 3.89 12.57 -6.63
C ASN A 49 3.52 11.69 -5.43
N LYS A 50 2.60 10.74 -5.62
CA LYS A 50 2.11 9.87 -4.56
C LYS A 50 1.87 8.48 -5.08
N ILE A 51 2.05 7.50 -4.21
CA ILE A 51 1.58 6.14 -4.42
C ILE A 51 0.52 5.85 -3.36
N TYR A 52 -0.63 5.37 -3.80
CA TYR A 52 -1.68 4.87 -2.90
C TYR A 52 -1.67 3.36 -2.93
N CYS A 53 -1.55 2.72 -1.77
CA CYS A 53 -1.57 1.26 -1.71
C CYS A 53 -2.77 0.77 -0.92
N ILE A 54 -3.39 -0.32 -1.38
CA ILE A 54 -4.47 -0.98 -0.66
C ILE A 54 -3.93 -2.27 -0.03
N TYR A 55 -4.13 -2.41 1.27
CA TYR A 55 -3.69 -3.55 2.06
C TYR A 55 -4.86 -4.15 2.84
N ILE A 56 -4.83 -5.46 3.08
CA ILE A 56 -5.65 -6.15 4.07
C ILE A 56 -4.74 -6.47 5.25
N ALA A 57 -5.13 -6.09 6.46
CA ALA A 57 -4.36 -6.32 7.68
C ALA A 57 -5.31 -6.38 8.90
N PRO A 58 -4.90 -6.94 10.05
CA PRO A 58 -5.72 -6.92 11.27
C PRO A 58 -5.84 -5.50 11.86
N ASP A 59 -4.78 -4.71 11.77
CA ASP A 59 -4.68 -3.38 12.37
C ASP A 59 -3.71 -2.46 11.60
N GLU A 60 -3.75 -1.17 11.91
CA GLU A 60 -2.88 -0.14 11.35
C GLU A 60 -1.39 -0.35 11.72
N ASN A 61 -1.11 -0.94 12.88
CA ASN A 61 0.26 -1.15 13.36
C ASN A 61 1.00 -2.17 12.49
N THR A 62 0.30 -3.21 12.04
CA THR A 62 0.84 -4.21 11.11
C THR A 62 1.29 -3.56 9.80
N ILE A 63 0.54 -2.56 9.32
CA ILE A 63 0.90 -1.82 8.11
C ILE A 63 2.09 -0.88 8.35
N ARG A 64 2.13 -0.20 9.52
CA ARG A 64 3.29 0.61 9.92
C ARG A 64 4.55 -0.23 9.98
N GLN A 65 4.49 -1.40 10.61
CA GLN A 65 5.62 -2.32 10.70
C GLN A 65 6.10 -2.75 9.31
N HIS A 66 5.20 -3.08 8.38
CA HIS A 66 5.59 -3.37 6.98
C HIS A 66 6.29 -2.17 6.31
N ALA A 67 5.80 -0.96 6.54
CA ALA A 67 6.41 0.25 5.99
C ALA A 67 7.80 0.53 6.59
N GLU A 68 7.97 0.33 7.89
CA GLU A 68 9.24 0.47 8.60
C GLU A 68 10.28 -0.55 8.12
N LEU A 69 9.93 -1.83 8.05
CA LEU A 69 10.80 -2.90 7.53
C LEU A 69 11.18 -2.64 6.05
N GLY A 70 10.23 -2.11 5.27
CA GLY A 70 10.45 -1.78 3.87
C GLY A 70 11.13 -0.46 3.61
N ASN A 71 11.38 0.34 4.66
CA ASN A 71 11.81 1.71 4.55
C ASN A 71 10.97 2.50 3.52
N PHE A 72 9.66 2.23 3.50
CA PHE A 72 8.72 2.88 2.61
C PHE A 72 8.01 4.00 3.37
N PRO A 73 7.78 5.17 2.76
CA PRO A 73 6.99 6.21 3.40
C PRO A 73 5.55 5.72 3.59
N ALA A 74 5.00 5.87 4.79
CA ALA A 74 3.59 5.64 5.10
C ALA A 74 3.03 6.90 5.76
N ASN A 75 2.88 7.96 4.96
CA ASN A 75 2.54 9.30 5.45
C ASN A 75 1.14 9.36 6.06
N SER A 76 0.21 8.57 5.50
CA SER A 76 -1.13 8.40 6.05
C SER A 76 -1.56 6.96 5.87
N ILE A 77 -2.20 6.39 6.89
CA ILE A 77 -2.83 5.08 6.85
C ILE A 77 -4.27 5.29 7.32
N ALA A 78 -5.24 4.83 6.55
CA ALA A 78 -6.65 4.97 6.90
C ALA A 78 -7.38 3.65 6.64
N GLU A 79 -8.22 3.25 7.59
CA GLU A 79 -9.10 2.10 7.41
C GLU A 79 -10.22 2.45 6.41
N ILE A 80 -10.43 1.58 5.43
CA ILE A 80 -11.51 1.71 4.45
C ILE A 80 -12.79 1.19 5.11
N LYS A 81 -13.63 2.12 5.57
CA LYS A 81 -14.92 1.80 6.22
C LYS A 81 -16.00 1.37 5.23
N THR A 82 -15.99 1.94 4.03
CA THR A 82 -16.98 1.66 2.98
C THR A 82 -16.35 1.96 1.63
N ILE A 83 -16.66 1.15 0.62
CA ILE A 83 -16.29 1.40 -0.78
C ILE A 83 -17.59 1.74 -1.50
N ILE A 84 -17.57 2.85 -2.23
CA ILE A 84 -18.66 3.23 -3.14
C ILE A 84 -18.15 3.10 -4.57
N ASP A 85 -19.01 2.58 -5.43
CA ASP A 85 -18.78 2.46 -6.86
C ASP A 85 -20.12 2.64 -7.61
N PRO A 86 -20.18 2.64 -8.95
CA PRO A 86 -21.44 2.82 -9.69
C PRO A 86 -22.56 1.82 -9.33
N THR A 87 -22.24 0.66 -8.73
CA THR A 87 -23.23 -0.32 -8.25
C THR A 87 -23.83 0.04 -6.89
N THR A 88 -23.25 1.00 -6.16
CA THR A 88 -23.78 1.49 -4.88
C THR A 88 -24.93 2.48 -5.06
N GLY A 89 -25.07 3.08 -6.24
CA GLY A 89 -26.09 4.10 -6.55
C GLY A 89 -27.44 3.56 -6.98
N VAL A 90 -27.73 2.28 -6.74
CA VAL A 90 -29.01 1.61 -7.08
C VAL A 90 -29.95 1.51 -5.90
#